data_AF-A0A4P5VDG3-F1
#
_entry.id   AF-A0A4P5VDG3-F1
#
_cell.length_a   1.000
_cell.length_b   1.000
_cell.length_c   1.000
_cell.angle_alpha   90.00
_cell.angle_beta   90.00
_cell.angle_gamma   90.00
#
_symmetry.space_group_name_H-M   'P 1'
#
loop_
_entity.id
_entity.type
_entity.pdbx_description
1 polymer ?
#
loop_
_entity_poly.entity_id
_entity_poly.type
_entity_poly.pdbx_seq_one_letter_code
_entity_poly.pdbx_strand_id
1 'polypeptide(L)'
;MKDPKIASIDAYRLYKGQTISADVVWEHFANRRPDTVASWVMEHGDEALARAARMPQVLLQVRGWLDRDRSKAELPPLVMNTAGGGINVLTDDKASTYLNDQAFQGLRRHQRASTRLVAAVDESKLTGAARREHQNRINVHSFIAASAQGAQRQLRLLKQNGKKAPQLEG
;
A
#
# COMPACT_ATOMS: atom_id res chain seq x y z
N MET A 1 15.56 27.26 22.41
CA MET A 1 14.80 26.62 21.32
C MET A 1 15.59 25.40 20.87
N LYS A 2 15.04 24.19 20.99
CA LYS A 2 15.66 23.00 20.37
C LYS A 2 15.42 23.11 18.87
N ASP A 3 16.48 23.11 18.07
CA ASP A 3 16.37 23.00 16.62
C ASP A 3 15.45 21.82 16.27
N PRO A 4 14.54 21.98 15.29
CA PRO A 4 13.83 20.83 14.77
C PRO A 4 14.88 19.87 14.22
N LYS A 5 15.11 18.75 14.92
CA LYS A 5 16.04 17.70 14.48
C LYS A 5 15.73 17.41 13.02
N ILE A 6 16.67 17.76 12.13
CA ILE A 6 16.57 17.51 10.69
C ILE A 6 16.20 16.04 10.54
N ALA A 7 15.06 15.76 9.91
CA ALA A 7 14.62 14.39 9.74
C ALA A 7 15.72 13.63 8.97
N SER A 8 16.16 12.47 9.47
CA SER A 8 17.34 11.74 8.98
C SER A 8 17.22 11.21 7.54
N ILE A 9 16.05 11.37 6.92
CA ILE A 9 15.80 11.00 5.52
C ILE A 9 15.27 12.25 4.81
N ASP A 10 16.00 12.67 3.78
CA ASP A 10 15.60 13.77 2.91
C ASP A 10 14.83 13.23 1.69
N ALA A 11 13.53 13.53 1.63
CA ALA A 11 12.65 13.10 0.54
C ALA A 11 13.08 13.66 -0.83
N TYR A 12 13.79 14.80 -0.88
CA TYR A 12 14.24 15.44 -2.12
C TYR A 12 15.42 14.72 -2.76
N ARG A 13 16.24 14.05 -1.94
CA ARG A 13 17.48 13.40 -2.36
C ARG A 13 17.34 11.90 -2.64
N LEU A 14 16.13 11.35 -2.55
CA LEU A 14 15.88 9.95 -2.84
C LEU A 14 16.09 9.65 -4.33
N TYR A 15 16.72 8.51 -4.63
CA TYR A 15 16.99 8.07 -6.01
C TYR A 15 16.68 6.58 -6.20
N LYS A 16 16.39 6.18 -7.45
CA LYS A 16 16.06 4.80 -7.79
C LYS A 16 17.22 3.84 -7.47
N GLY A 17 16.90 2.71 -6.85
CA GLY A 17 17.89 1.72 -6.40
C GLY A 17 18.46 1.99 -5.01
N GLN A 18 18.10 3.11 -4.35
CA GLN A 18 18.52 3.38 -2.98
C GLN A 18 17.84 2.43 -1.98
N THR A 19 18.60 1.99 -0.98
CA THR A 19 18.08 1.24 0.17
C THR A 19 18.33 2.05 1.45
N ILE A 20 17.29 2.16 2.27
CA ILE A 20 17.31 2.83 3.58
C ILE A 20 17.13 1.76 4.65
N SER A 21 18.09 1.67 5.57
CA SER A 21 18.09 0.65 6.62
C SER A 21 17.00 0.88 7.68
N ALA A 22 16.66 -0.19 8.41
CA ALA A 22 15.71 -0.13 9.51
C ALA A 22 16.11 0.88 10.61
N ASP A 23 17.42 1.08 10.84
CA ASP A 23 17.95 2.05 11.82
C ASP A 23 17.61 3.47 11.43
N VAL A 24 17.94 3.85 10.19
CA VAL A 24 17.66 5.20 9.68
C VAL A 24 16.15 5.47 9.63
N VAL A 25 15.36 4.47 9.25
CA VAL A 25 13.89 4.58 9.24
C VAL A 25 13.32 4.78 10.64
N TRP A 26 13.81 4.03 11.64
CA TRP A 26 13.38 4.20 13.03
C TRP A 26 13.73 5.57 13.56
N GLU A 27 14.96 6.03 13.33
CA GLU A 27 15.39 7.36 13.73
C GLU A 27 14.52 8.46 13.10
N HIS A 28 14.23 8.32 11.80
CA HIS A 28 13.35 9.25 11.09
C HIS A 28 11.96 9.30 11.71
N PHE A 29 11.42 8.14 12.08
CA PHE A 29 10.14 8.01 12.76
C PHE A 29 10.16 8.66 14.15
N ALA A 30 11.14 8.31 14.97
CA ALA A 30 11.29 8.81 16.34
C ALA A 30 11.45 10.34 16.38
N ASN A 31 12.17 10.92 15.40
CA ASN A 31 12.31 12.37 15.29
C ASN A 31 10.98 13.07 14.94
N ARG A 32 10.10 12.45 14.15
CA ARG A 32 8.79 13.03 13.77
C ARG A 32 7.66 12.72 14.76
N ARG A 33 7.76 11.62 15.50
CA ARG A 33 6.73 11.14 16.44
C ARG A 33 7.35 10.70 17.78
N PRO A 34 8.06 11.60 18.48
CA PRO A 34 8.77 11.24 19.72
C PRO A 34 7.81 10.72 20.81
N ASP A 35 6.63 11.33 20.94
CA ASP A 35 5.63 10.94 21.96
C ASP A 35 5.08 9.52 21.72
N THR A 36 4.90 9.15 20.44
CA THR A 36 4.46 7.80 20.07
C THR A 36 5.52 6.76 20.43
N VAL A 37 6.80 7.07 20.17
CA VAL A 37 7.90 6.18 20.57
C VAL A 37 7.97 6.06 22.08
N ALA A 38 7.86 7.17 22.83
CA ALA A 38 7.86 7.15 24.29
C ALA A 38 6.73 6.27 24.85
N SER A 39 5.52 6.35 24.26
CA SER A 39 4.40 5.48 24.62
C SER A 39 4.70 4.00 24.38
N TRP A 40 5.34 3.65 23.26
CA TRP A 40 5.69 2.26 22.97
C TRP A 40 6.81 1.74 23.87
N VAL A 41 7.79 2.59 24.22
CA VAL A 41 8.83 2.22 25.20
C VAL A 41 8.20 1.91 26.55
N MET A 42 7.21 2.69 27.01
CA MET A 42 6.46 2.39 28.23
C MET A 42 5.66 1.08 28.14
N GLU A 43 5.04 0.80 26.99
CA GLU A 43 4.27 -0.44 26.75
C GLU A 43 5.16 -1.69 26.77
N HIS A 44 6.35 -1.61 26.16
CA HIS A 44 7.23 -2.76 25.95
C HIS A 44 8.38 -2.87 26.96
N GLY A 45 8.57 -1.85 27.82
CA GLY A 45 9.60 -1.80 28.86
C GLY A 45 10.92 -1.19 28.42
N ASP A 46 11.32 -1.37 27.16
CA ASP A 46 12.51 -0.75 26.57
C ASP A 46 12.35 -0.42 25.08
N GLU A 47 13.29 0.38 24.55
CA GLU A 47 13.27 0.81 23.16
C GLU A 47 13.61 -0.32 22.17
N ALA A 48 14.47 -1.28 22.54
CA ALA A 48 14.85 -2.36 21.65
C ALA A 48 13.67 -3.29 21.33
N LEU A 49 12.88 -3.64 22.36
CA LEU A 49 11.67 -4.45 22.24
C LEU A 49 10.55 -3.69 21.52
N ALA A 50 10.33 -2.41 21.89
CA ALA A 50 9.37 -1.56 21.18
C ALA A 50 9.70 -1.47 19.69
N ARG A 51 10.98 -1.27 19.38
CA ARG A 51 11.49 -1.19 18.02
C ARG A 51 11.28 -2.48 17.26
N ALA A 52 11.67 -3.61 17.82
CA ALA A 52 11.47 -4.92 17.19
C ALA A 52 9.99 -5.21 16.90
N ALA A 53 9.11 -4.90 17.86
CA ALA A 53 7.67 -5.12 17.73
C ALA A 53 6.99 -4.20 16.70
N ARG A 54 7.42 -2.93 16.62
CA ARG A 54 6.74 -1.89 15.83
C ARG A 54 7.39 -1.61 14.48
N MET A 55 8.56 -2.16 14.19
CA MET A 55 9.30 -1.88 12.94
C MET A 55 8.46 -2.06 11.66
N PRO A 56 7.66 -3.13 11.47
CA PRO A 56 6.84 -3.27 10.26
C PRO A 56 5.84 -2.13 10.06
N GLN A 57 5.25 -1.65 11.16
CA GLN A 57 4.34 -0.50 11.14
C GLN A 57 5.09 0.79 10.81
N VAL A 58 6.26 0.99 11.42
CA VAL A 58 7.10 2.17 11.20
C VAL A 58 7.55 2.26 9.73
N LEU A 59 8.02 1.16 9.13
CA LEU A 59 8.40 1.10 7.72
C LEU A 59 7.27 1.57 6.79
N LEU A 60 6.05 1.10 7.01
CA LEU A 60 4.89 1.48 6.20
C LEU A 60 4.53 2.96 6.37
N GLN A 61 4.58 3.46 7.61
CA GLN A 61 4.27 4.85 7.91
C GLN A 61 5.30 5.80 7.30
N VAL A 62 6.60 5.55 7.52
CA VAL A 62 7.67 6.38 6.97
C VAL A 62 7.65 6.37 5.45
N ARG A 63 7.45 5.21 4.80
CA ARG A 63 7.26 5.14 3.34
C ARG A 63 6.12 6.06 2.89
N GLY A 64 4.95 5.98 3.53
CA GLY A 64 3.81 6.82 3.21
C GLY A 64 4.06 8.31 3.49
N TRP A 65 4.94 8.66 4.42
CA TRP A 65 5.36 10.04 4.64
C TRP A 65 6.24 10.53 3.50
N LEU A 66 7.22 9.73 3.08
CA LEU A 66 8.10 10.07 1.96
C LEU A 66 7.28 10.27 0.66
N ASP A 67 6.32 9.38 0.37
CA ASP A 67 5.42 9.53 -0.78
C ASP A 67 4.65 10.87 -0.74
N ARG A 68 4.09 11.20 0.42
CA ARG A 68 3.34 12.46 0.60
C ARG A 68 4.23 13.69 0.53
N ASP A 69 5.41 13.65 1.13
CA ASP A 69 6.34 14.77 1.15
C ASP A 69 6.87 15.04 -0.28
N ARG A 70 7.18 13.99 -1.04
CA ARG A 70 7.55 14.10 -2.46
C ARG A 70 6.41 14.66 -3.32
N SER A 71 5.19 14.16 -3.11
CA SER A 71 4.01 14.65 -3.86
C SER A 71 3.70 16.12 -3.58
N LYS A 72 3.81 16.58 -2.33
CA LYS A 72 3.65 17.99 -1.96
C LYS A 72 4.71 18.88 -2.57
N ALA A 73 5.91 18.35 -2.76
CA ALA A 73 7.03 19.04 -3.37
C ALA A 73 7.04 18.91 -4.92
N GLU A 74 5.99 18.34 -5.51
CA GLU A 74 5.87 18.13 -6.96
C GLU A 74 7.04 17.37 -7.58
N LEU A 75 7.66 16.47 -6.80
CA LEU A 75 8.78 15.66 -7.26
C LEU A 75 8.28 14.46 -8.07
N PRO A 76 9.10 13.95 -9.02
CA PRO A 76 8.77 12.74 -9.75
C PRO A 76 8.44 11.56 -8.81
N PRO A 77 7.44 10.74 -9.12
CA PRO A 77 7.07 9.62 -8.28
C PRO A 77 8.21 8.59 -8.21
N LEU A 78 8.40 8.03 -7.03
CA LEU A 78 9.30 6.90 -6.81
C LEU A 78 8.48 5.73 -6.26
N VAL A 79 8.77 4.53 -6.76
CA VAL A 79 8.11 3.32 -6.25
C VAL A 79 8.94 2.77 -5.10
N MET A 80 8.34 2.66 -3.92
CA MET A 80 9.01 2.16 -2.72
C MET A 80 8.33 0.90 -2.17
N ASN A 81 9.13 -0.04 -1.66
CA ASN A 81 8.64 -1.18 -0.90
C ASN A 81 9.40 -1.34 0.43
N THR A 82 8.91 -2.22 1.29
CA THR A 82 9.49 -2.48 2.62
C THR A 82 10.11 -3.88 2.74
N ALA A 83 10.52 -4.46 1.61
CA ALA A 83 11.07 -5.82 1.58
C ALA A 83 12.44 -5.88 2.26
N GLY A 84 12.72 -6.96 2.99
CA GLY A 84 14.01 -7.14 3.67
C GLY A 84 14.21 -6.27 4.92
N GLY A 85 13.14 -5.70 5.47
CA GLY A 85 13.20 -4.93 6.74
C GLY A 85 13.69 -3.49 6.61
N GLY A 86 13.91 -2.98 5.40
CA GLY A 86 14.23 -1.57 5.11
C GLY A 86 13.26 -0.98 4.10
N ILE A 87 13.44 0.30 3.74
CA ILE A 87 12.74 0.93 2.62
C ILE A 87 13.63 0.86 1.39
N ASN A 88 13.13 0.26 0.31
CA ASN A 88 13.84 0.20 -0.97
C ASN A 88 13.15 1.11 -1.98
N VAL A 89 13.89 2.05 -2.56
CA VAL A 89 13.48 2.81 -3.74
C VAL A 89 13.78 1.95 -4.96
N LEU A 90 12.75 1.54 -5.70
CA LEU A 90 12.91 0.56 -6.77
C LEU A 90 13.48 1.19 -8.04
N THR A 91 14.30 0.43 -8.76
CA THR A 91 14.65 0.71 -10.17
C THR A 91 13.44 0.50 -11.07
N ASP A 92 13.46 1.01 -12.29
CA ASP A 92 12.31 0.93 -13.21
C ASP A 92 11.91 -0.53 -13.52
N ASP A 93 12.88 -1.40 -13.74
CA ASP A 93 12.61 -2.83 -13.97
C ASP A 93 11.89 -3.48 -12.78
N LYS A 94 12.39 -3.23 -11.56
CA LYS A 94 11.78 -3.76 -10.33
C LYS A 94 10.43 -3.11 -10.05
N ALA A 95 10.29 -1.82 -10.32
CA ALA A 95 9.07 -1.07 -10.13
C ALA A 95 7.95 -1.58 -11.05
N SER A 96 8.25 -1.87 -12.31
CA SER A 96 7.30 -2.43 -13.27
C SER A 96 6.70 -3.76 -12.78
N THR A 97 7.56 -4.72 -12.41
CA THR A 97 7.10 -5.99 -11.85
C THR A 97 6.33 -5.79 -10.54
N TYR A 98 6.85 -4.97 -9.64
CA TYR A 98 6.21 -4.73 -8.34
C TYR A 98 4.81 -4.11 -8.49
N LEU A 99 4.65 -3.09 -9.33
CA LEU A 99 3.36 -2.44 -9.56
C LEU A 99 2.36 -3.37 -10.23
N ASN A 100 2.80 -4.19 -11.19
CA ASN A 100 1.97 -5.24 -11.78
C ASN A 100 1.45 -6.21 -10.70
N ASP A 101 2.34 -6.67 -9.82
CA ASP A 101 1.94 -7.57 -8.73
C ASP A 101 0.98 -6.90 -7.74
N GLN A 102 1.21 -5.62 -7.41
CA GLN A 102 0.30 -4.83 -6.58
C GLN A 102 -1.08 -4.69 -7.23
N ALA A 103 -1.15 -4.44 -8.54
CA ALA A 103 -2.41 -4.34 -9.26
C ALA A 103 -3.21 -5.65 -9.20
N PHE A 104 -2.57 -6.80 -9.45
CA PHE A 104 -3.22 -8.10 -9.32
C PHE A 104 -3.60 -8.45 -7.87
N GLN A 105 -2.79 -8.04 -6.89
CA GLN A 105 -3.18 -8.15 -5.47
C GLN A 105 -4.42 -7.31 -5.16
N GLY A 106 -4.52 -6.10 -5.70
CA GLY A 106 -5.69 -5.23 -5.60
C GLY A 106 -6.96 -5.90 -6.13
N LEU A 107 -6.90 -6.49 -7.32
CA LEU A 107 -8.03 -7.24 -7.90
C LEU A 107 -8.46 -8.42 -7.01
N ARG A 108 -7.51 -9.19 -6.46
CA ARG A 108 -7.83 -10.29 -5.53
C ARG A 108 -8.47 -9.79 -4.23
N ARG A 109 -8.01 -8.67 -3.68
CA ARG A 109 -8.61 -8.05 -2.49
C ARG A 109 -10.03 -7.57 -2.78
N HIS A 110 -10.24 -6.90 -3.92
CA HIS A 110 -11.55 -6.45 -4.38
C HIS A 110 -12.52 -7.62 -4.52
N GLN A 111 -12.11 -8.71 -5.17
CA GLN A 111 -12.93 -9.92 -5.33
C GLN A 111 -13.34 -10.50 -3.98
N ARG A 112 -12.40 -10.69 -3.04
CA ARG A 112 -12.70 -11.21 -1.70
C ARG A 112 -13.66 -10.30 -0.92
N ALA A 113 -13.45 -8.99 -0.97
CA ALA A 113 -14.33 -8.03 -0.32
C ALA A 113 -15.75 -8.05 -0.92
N SER A 114 -15.86 -8.15 -2.25
CA SER A 114 -17.15 -8.24 -2.96
C SER A 114 -17.90 -9.52 -2.59
N THR A 115 -17.21 -10.68 -2.52
CA THR A 115 -17.83 -11.93 -2.05
C THR A 115 -18.35 -11.80 -0.61
N ARG A 116 -17.57 -11.18 0.28
CA ARG A 116 -17.99 -10.93 1.67
C ARG A 116 -19.17 -9.96 1.74
N LEU A 117 -19.21 -8.94 0.88
CA LEU A 117 -20.32 -7.99 0.83
C LEU A 117 -21.64 -8.72 0.58
N VAL A 118 -21.65 -9.69 -0.34
CA VAL A 118 -22.84 -10.49 -0.65
C VAL A 118 -23.18 -11.48 0.47
N ALA A 119 -22.18 -12.16 1.03
CA ALA A 119 -22.41 -13.31 1.90
C ALA A 119 -22.53 -12.97 3.40
N ALA A 120 -21.91 -11.88 3.86
CA ALA A 120 -21.78 -11.59 5.30
C ALA A 120 -22.79 -10.56 5.83
N VAL A 121 -23.56 -9.90 4.95
CA VAL A 121 -24.53 -8.88 5.34
C VAL A 121 -25.91 -9.51 5.45
N ASP A 122 -26.49 -9.45 6.64
CA ASP A 122 -27.86 -9.90 6.90
C ASP A 122 -28.85 -8.76 6.54
N GLU A 123 -29.42 -8.84 5.34
CA GLU A 123 -30.36 -7.83 4.84
C GLU A 123 -31.62 -7.66 5.70
N SER A 124 -32.00 -8.67 6.48
CA SER A 124 -33.17 -8.60 7.37
C SER A 124 -32.99 -7.57 8.48
N LYS A 125 -31.73 -7.31 8.87
CA LYS A 125 -31.35 -6.34 9.91
C LYS A 125 -31.13 -4.93 9.37
N LEU A 126 -31.26 -4.72 8.06
CA LEU A 126 -31.11 -3.41 7.44
C LEU A 126 -32.46 -2.68 7.38
N THR A 127 -32.42 -1.36 7.54
CA THR A 127 -33.56 -0.49 7.23
C THR A 127 -33.87 -0.53 5.73
N GLY A 128 -35.10 -0.18 5.32
CA GLY A 128 -35.49 -0.24 3.90
C GLY A 128 -34.61 0.60 2.97
N ALA A 129 -34.13 1.75 3.42
CA ALA A 129 -33.17 2.56 2.65
C ALA A 129 -31.79 1.90 2.58
N ALA A 130 -31.28 1.39 3.72
CA ALA A 130 -29.98 0.72 3.77
C ALA A 130 -29.95 -0.57 2.94
N ARG A 131 -31.06 -1.32 2.89
CA ARG A 131 -31.19 -2.53 2.05
C ARG A 131 -31.10 -2.20 0.56
N ARG A 132 -31.82 -1.18 0.08
CA ARG A 132 -31.74 -0.73 -1.33
C ARG A 132 -30.32 -0.32 -1.71
N GLU A 133 -29.68 0.47 -0.85
CA GLU A 133 -28.30 0.90 -1.04
C GLU A 133 -27.32 -0.28 -1.01
N HIS A 134 -27.54 -1.25 -0.13
CA HIS A 134 -26.74 -2.47 -0.08
C HIS A 134 -26.84 -3.28 -1.38
N GLN A 135 -28.06 -3.48 -1.90
CA GLN A 135 -28.27 -4.15 -3.18
C GLN A 135 -27.59 -3.42 -4.34
N ASN A 136 -27.65 -2.08 -4.35
CA ASN A 136 -26.95 -1.27 -5.34
C ASN A 136 -25.43 -1.51 -5.30
N ARG A 137 -24.83 -1.56 -4.11
CA ARG A 137 -23.39 -1.87 -3.94
C ARG A 137 -23.04 -3.27 -4.42
N ILE A 138 -23.88 -4.28 -4.13
CA ILE A 138 -23.72 -5.64 -4.65
C ILE A 138 -23.71 -5.62 -6.18
N ASN A 139 -24.68 -4.93 -6.81
CA ASN A 139 -24.80 -4.88 -8.26
C ASN A 139 -23.56 -4.24 -8.90
N VAL A 140 -23.13 -3.09 -8.39
CA VAL A 140 -21.95 -2.35 -8.89
C VAL A 140 -20.69 -3.20 -8.77
N HIS A 141 -20.43 -3.79 -7.61
CA HIS A 141 -19.19 -4.54 -7.40
C HIS A 141 -19.19 -5.90 -8.10
N SER A 142 -20.35 -6.55 -8.25
CA SER A 142 -20.48 -7.77 -9.04
C SER A 142 -20.20 -7.50 -10.53
N PHE A 143 -20.68 -6.37 -11.06
CA PHE A 143 -20.37 -5.95 -12.43
C PHE A 143 -18.86 -5.75 -12.64
N ILE A 144 -18.21 -4.96 -11.77
CA ILE A 144 -16.76 -4.71 -11.84
C ILE A 144 -15.97 -6.03 -11.74
N ALA A 145 -16.33 -6.91 -10.81
CA ALA A 145 -15.67 -8.19 -10.62
C ALA A 145 -15.82 -9.09 -11.85
N ALA A 146 -17.02 -9.16 -12.44
CA ALA A 146 -17.28 -9.92 -13.66
C ALA A 146 -16.47 -9.39 -14.85
N SER A 147 -16.40 -8.05 -15.02
CA SER A 147 -15.58 -7.43 -16.06
C SER A 147 -14.09 -7.76 -15.90
N ALA A 148 -13.56 -7.65 -14.68
CA ALA A 148 -12.17 -7.99 -14.40
C ALA A 148 -11.87 -9.47 -14.68
N GLN A 149 -12.75 -10.38 -14.26
CA GLN A 149 -12.61 -11.82 -14.53
C GLN A 149 -12.69 -12.16 -16.02
N GLY A 150 -13.62 -11.53 -16.75
CA GLY A 150 -13.76 -11.68 -18.20
C GLY A 150 -12.47 -11.28 -18.93
N ALA A 151 -11.95 -10.10 -18.60
CA ALA A 151 -10.69 -9.59 -19.16
C ALA A 151 -9.50 -10.52 -18.84
N GLN A 152 -9.39 -11.00 -17.59
CA GLN A 152 -8.35 -11.95 -17.18
C GLN A 152 -8.43 -13.27 -17.96
N ARG A 153 -9.64 -13.80 -18.18
CA ARG A 153 -9.85 -15.04 -18.94
C ARG A 153 -9.43 -14.85 -20.40
N GLN A 154 -9.82 -13.74 -21.03
CA GLN A 154 -9.40 -13.42 -22.40
C GLN A 154 -7.88 -13.28 -22.51
N LEU A 155 -7.26 -12.56 -21.58
CA LEU A 155 -5.80 -12.41 -21.54
C LEU A 155 -5.09 -13.76 -21.40
N ARG A 156 -5.62 -14.66 -20.55
CA ARG A 156 -5.08 -16.02 -20.39
C ARG A 156 -5.17 -16.83 -21.69
N LEU A 157 -6.30 -16.77 -22.38
CA LEU A 157 -6.49 -17.46 -23.67
C LEU A 157 -5.53 -16.91 -24.73
N LEU A 158 -5.33 -15.59 -24.81
CA LEU A 158 -4.34 -14.98 -25.71
C LEU A 158 -2.94 -15.52 -25.43
N LYS A 159 -2.52 -15.54 -24.16
CA LYS A 159 -1.20 -16.07 -23.76
C LYS A 159 -1.03 -17.55 -24.09
N GLN A 160 -2.06 -18.38 -23.85
CA GLN A 160 -2.04 -19.81 -24.21
C GLN A 160 -1.86 -20.03 -25.71
N ASN A 161 -2.40 -19.11 -26.53
CA ASN A 161 -2.27 -19.14 -27.98
C ASN A 161 -1.01 -18.41 -28.49
N GLY A 162 -0.05 -18.07 -27.62
CA GLY A 162 1.17 -17.35 -27.99
C GLY A 162 0.96 -15.89 -28.43
N LYS A 163 -0.24 -15.33 -28.23
CA LYS A 163 -0.57 -13.95 -28.61
C LYS A 163 -0.25 -12.99 -27.47
N LYS A 164 0.11 -11.76 -27.84
CA LYS A 164 0.33 -10.65 -26.90
C LYS A 164 -1.01 -10.03 -26.48
N ALA A 165 -0.98 -9.33 -25.34
CA ALA A 165 -2.10 -8.47 -24.96
C ALA A 165 -2.31 -7.39 -26.04
N PRO A 166 -3.56 -7.02 -26.34
CA PRO A 166 -3.83 -5.94 -27.29
C PRO A 166 -3.26 -4.63 -26.75
N GLN A 167 -2.68 -3.83 -27.64
CA GLN A 167 -2.37 -2.44 -27.33
C GLN A 167 -3.70 -1.68 -27.30
N LEU A 168 -4.04 -1.11 -26.15
CA LEU A 168 -5.16 -0.19 -26.03
C LEU A 168 -4.58 1.21 -26.19
N GLU A 169 -5.05 1.96 -27.18
CA GLU A 169 -4.76 3.40 -27.24
C GLU A 169 -5.51 4.07 -26.07
N GLY A 170 -4.77 4.81 -25.26
CA GLY A 170 -5.26 5.50 -24.06
C GLY A 170 -5.50 6.97 -24.32
#